data_AF-S3CG03-F1
#
_entry.id   AF-S3CG03-F1
#
_cell.length_a   1.000
_cell.length_b   1.000
_cell.length_c   1.000
_cell.angle_alpha   90.00
_cell.angle_beta   90.00
_cell.angle_gamma   90.00
#
_symmetry.space_group_name_H-M   'P 1'
#
loop_
_entity.id
_entity.type
_entity.pdbx_description
1 polymer ?
#
loop_
_entity_poly.entity_id
_entity_poly.type
_entity_poly.pdbx_seq_one_letter_code
_entity_poly.pdbx_strand_id
1 'polypeptide(L)'
;MAQVKVSGLEDLEAHLRQVIAFPDTQLDAKLFDDVELQLNETNIPPIIPRLLPQLTQILLTYEKDPSLLASMIIKLLRPMKFTEALTLASEDALIQALRSPAPSANLLAMTIIGKATRSPGDTAILSIMKGVIESLIHTWLSTPHVEVGERATQMLGDLLEVDCDRRISAGIDTKMSGLQIAGGMAPGQGLLWRRIFHDREIYGLLLSLCSFHTSGDGEHQLDKRQKSLAQGRLLRLLPRLSCLDFYTVSHSQFPDIDRQYGIPDGEEGLLYFAMVDMVNKEEDMLMHITLIDLFVELLVVMSTTELTQTTMKYLANLVNTVAGADKTLYKSLESIARNPESPPELVDLLVKLSE
;
A
#
# COMPACT_ATOMS: atom_id res chain seq x y z
N MET A 1 -7.02 -0.16 40.67
CA MET A 1 -5.95 -0.69 39.78
C MET A 1 -4.71 0.16 39.99
N ALA A 2 -3.58 -0.44 40.32
CA ALA A 2 -2.35 0.31 40.61
C ALA A 2 -1.88 1.04 39.33
N GLN A 3 -1.71 2.36 39.43
CA GLN A 3 -1.18 3.18 38.35
C GLN A 3 0.27 2.75 38.12
N VAL A 4 0.54 2.09 36.99
CA VAL A 4 1.91 1.70 36.62
C VAL A 4 2.70 2.99 36.44
N LYS A 5 3.57 3.30 37.39
CA LYS A 5 4.42 4.50 37.34
C LYS A 5 5.44 4.32 36.22
N VAL A 6 5.46 5.26 35.29
CA VAL A 6 6.50 5.35 34.26
C VAL A 6 7.56 6.30 34.79
N SER A 7 8.77 5.78 35.00
CA SER A 7 9.90 6.59 35.47
C SER A 7 10.33 7.56 34.36
N GLY A 8 10.63 8.81 34.73
CA GLY A 8 11.05 9.87 33.80
C GLY A 8 9.92 10.56 33.04
N LEU A 9 8.65 10.20 33.28
CA LEU A 9 7.51 10.81 32.57
C LEU A 9 7.37 12.30 32.89
N GLU A 10 7.51 12.68 34.16
CA GLU A 10 7.46 14.08 34.60
C GLU A 10 8.62 14.90 34.00
N ASP A 11 9.81 14.30 33.91
CA ASP A 11 10.99 14.91 33.31
C ASP A 11 10.79 15.10 31.80
N LEU A 12 10.22 14.10 31.11
CA LEU A 12 9.89 14.19 29.68
C LEU A 12 8.88 15.30 29.42
N GLU A 13 7.82 15.41 30.22
CA GLU A 13 6.86 16.51 30.08
C GLU A 13 7.50 17.88 30.28
N ALA A 14 8.39 18.00 31.28
CA ALA A 14 9.11 19.25 31.50
C ALA A 14 10.00 19.60 30.31
N HIS A 15 10.67 18.59 29.74
CA HIS A 15 11.48 18.74 28.55
C HIS A 15 10.66 19.15 27.32
N LEU A 16 9.50 18.52 27.06
CA LEU A 16 8.61 18.89 25.96
C LEU A 16 8.11 20.33 26.09
N ARG A 17 7.74 20.76 27.30
CA ARG A 17 7.38 22.17 27.58
C ARG A 17 8.53 23.12 27.29
N GLN A 18 9.76 22.73 27.62
CA GLN A 18 10.95 23.52 27.30
C GLN A 18 11.18 23.63 25.79
N VAL A 19 11.02 22.55 25.03
CA VAL A 19 11.14 22.56 23.56
C VAL A 19 10.06 23.44 22.93
N ILE A 20 8.83 23.40 23.42
CA ILE A 20 7.75 24.29 22.96
C ILE A 20 8.10 25.77 23.22
N ALA A 21 8.66 26.08 24.40
CA ALA A 21 9.06 27.44 24.75
C ALA A 21 10.32 27.92 23.99
N PHE A 22 11.23 27.00 23.69
CA PHE A 22 12.52 27.25 23.05
C PHE A 22 12.77 26.22 21.92
N PRO A 23 12.25 26.45 20.70
CA PRO A 23 12.29 25.48 19.59
C PRO A 23 13.69 25.02 19.18
N ASP A 24 14.73 25.81 19.46
CA ASP A 24 16.12 25.45 19.19
C ASP A 24 16.66 24.34 20.11
N THR A 25 15.96 24.05 21.21
CA THR A 25 16.31 22.99 22.17
C THR A 25 16.38 21.64 21.46
N GLN A 26 17.47 20.90 21.68
CA GLN A 26 17.62 19.55 21.14
C GLN A 26 16.80 18.55 21.97
N LEU A 27 16.16 17.58 21.30
CA LEU A 27 15.42 16.52 21.96
C LEU A 27 16.38 15.60 22.74
N ASP A 28 16.04 15.31 24.00
CA ASP A 28 16.79 14.37 24.83
C ASP A 28 16.45 12.93 24.45
N ALA A 29 17.27 12.35 23.56
CA ALA A 29 17.07 10.98 23.06
C ALA A 29 16.98 9.93 24.17
N LYS A 30 17.76 10.09 25.25
CA LYS A 30 17.77 9.14 26.36
C LYS A 30 16.45 9.19 27.13
N LEU A 31 15.94 10.39 27.36
CA LEU A 31 14.67 10.57 28.06
C LEU A 31 13.49 10.00 27.26
N PHE A 32 13.51 10.17 25.94
CA PHE A 32 12.55 9.54 25.05
C PHE A 32 12.63 8.01 25.13
N ASP A 33 13.82 7.44 25.00
CA ASP A 33 14.04 5.98 25.03
C ASP A 33 13.62 5.36 26.38
N ASP A 34 14.07 5.95 27.49
CA ASP A 34 13.77 5.48 28.85
C ASP A 34 12.25 5.43 29.11
N VAL A 35 11.52 6.48 28.71
CA VAL A 35 10.05 6.53 28.85
C VAL A 35 9.38 5.58 27.87
N GLU A 36 9.80 5.58 26.60
CA GLU A 36 9.19 4.79 25.54
C GLU A 36 9.27 3.29 25.87
N LEU A 37 10.41 2.78 26.34
CA LEU A 37 10.60 1.36 26.72
C LEU A 37 9.58 0.86 27.77
N GLN A 38 9.09 1.75 28.63
CA GLN A 38 8.13 1.42 29.69
C GLN A 38 6.66 1.45 29.21
N LEU A 39 6.37 2.00 28.02
CA LEU A 39 5.01 2.12 27.50
C LEU A 39 4.43 0.77 27.07
N ASN A 40 3.23 0.46 27.55
CA ASN A 40 2.46 -0.75 27.26
C ASN A 40 0.95 -0.44 27.22
N GLU A 41 0.13 -1.41 26.79
CA GLU A 41 -1.31 -1.23 26.58
C GLU A 41 -2.08 -0.75 27.83
N THR A 42 -1.57 -1.03 29.03
CA THR A 42 -2.25 -0.65 30.28
C THR A 42 -1.93 0.78 30.73
N ASN A 43 -0.72 1.29 30.43
CA ASN A 43 -0.28 2.61 30.87
C ASN A 43 -0.36 3.69 29.77
N ILE A 44 -0.48 3.31 28.50
CA ILE A 44 -0.66 4.27 27.39
C ILE A 44 -1.92 5.13 27.55
N PRO A 45 -3.13 4.58 27.83
CA PRO A 45 -4.35 5.39 27.89
C PRO A 45 -4.29 6.62 28.81
N PRO A 46 -3.78 6.54 30.06
CA PRO A 46 -3.62 7.72 30.91
C PRO A 46 -2.46 8.66 30.50
N ILE A 47 -1.52 8.21 29.66
CA ILE A 47 -0.37 9.01 29.20
C ILE A 47 -0.72 9.82 27.95
N ILE A 48 -1.61 9.33 27.09
CA ILE A 48 -2.08 10.02 25.88
C ILE A 48 -2.40 11.51 26.15
N PRO A 49 -3.31 11.88 27.07
CA PRO A 49 -3.66 13.29 27.28
C PRO A 49 -2.52 14.14 27.83
N ARG A 50 -1.47 13.52 28.40
CA ARG A 50 -0.31 14.21 28.98
C ARG A 50 0.74 14.55 27.92
N LEU A 51 1.09 13.58 27.07
CA LEU A 51 2.19 13.71 26.11
C LEU A 51 1.74 14.07 24.70
N LEU A 52 0.66 13.45 24.20
CA LEU A 52 0.31 13.51 22.78
C LEU A 52 0.06 14.95 22.28
N PRO A 53 -0.66 15.84 22.99
CA PRO A 53 -0.84 17.22 22.53
C PRO A 53 0.48 17.98 22.37
N GLN A 54 1.42 17.80 23.30
CA GLN A 54 2.72 18.47 23.27
C GLN A 54 3.59 17.94 22.14
N LEU A 55 3.62 16.61 21.97
CA LEU A 55 4.37 15.97 20.89
C LEU A 55 3.86 16.42 19.52
N THR A 56 2.54 16.45 19.31
CA THR A 56 1.95 16.92 18.05
C THR A 56 2.25 18.40 17.80
N GLN A 57 2.18 19.25 18.84
CA GLN A 57 2.52 20.67 18.71
C GLN A 57 3.97 20.88 18.27
N ILE A 58 4.91 20.15 18.87
CA ILE A 58 6.33 20.23 18.48
C ILE A 58 6.49 19.74 17.06
N LEU A 59 5.94 18.57 16.72
CA LEU A 59 6.10 17.93 15.41
C LEU A 59 5.72 18.84 14.25
N LEU A 60 4.65 19.65 14.38
CA LEU A 60 4.19 20.57 13.34
C LEU A 60 5.16 21.72 13.03
N THR A 61 6.12 22.00 13.93
CA THR A 61 7.08 23.11 13.80
C THR A 61 8.53 22.64 13.85
N TYR A 62 8.77 21.33 14.01
CA TYR A 62 10.10 20.80 14.23
C TYR A 62 10.86 20.65 12.90
N GLU A 63 11.91 21.46 12.72
CA GLU A 63 12.71 21.47 11.48
C GLU A 63 13.85 20.43 11.46
N LYS A 64 14.16 19.83 12.62
CA LYS A 64 15.19 18.78 12.75
C LYS A 64 14.58 17.40 12.54
N ASP A 65 15.38 16.34 12.67
CA ASP A 65 14.93 14.95 12.53
C ASP A 65 13.76 14.62 13.50
N PRO A 66 12.55 14.32 12.98
CA PRO A 66 11.37 14.09 13.80
C PRO A 66 11.29 12.67 14.38
N SER A 67 12.29 11.82 14.18
CA SER A 67 12.20 10.37 14.46
C SER A 67 11.83 10.03 15.92
N LEU A 68 12.38 10.74 16.91
CA LEU A 68 12.03 10.53 18.32
C LEU A 68 10.56 10.88 18.63
N LEU A 69 10.08 11.99 18.07
CA LEU A 69 8.69 12.42 18.21
C LEU A 69 7.75 11.42 17.54
N ALA A 70 8.07 11.04 16.30
CA ALA A 70 7.28 10.11 15.51
C ALA A 70 7.18 8.72 16.17
N SER A 71 8.29 8.16 16.68
CA SER A 71 8.30 6.85 17.36
C SER A 71 7.35 6.85 18.57
N MET A 72 7.48 7.85 19.44
CA MET A 72 6.65 7.96 20.62
C MET A 72 5.18 8.20 20.28
N ILE A 73 4.88 9.07 19.31
CA ILE A 73 3.50 9.29 18.83
C ILE A 73 2.92 7.98 18.27
N ILE A 74 3.64 7.25 17.43
CA ILE A 74 3.21 5.95 16.88
C ILE A 74 2.82 5.00 18.03
N LYS A 75 3.63 4.96 19.10
CA LYS A 75 3.35 4.11 20.26
C LYS A 75 2.11 4.56 21.03
N LEU A 76 1.96 5.86 21.28
CA LEU A 76 0.80 6.44 21.97
C LEU A 76 -0.49 6.32 21.16
N LEU A 77 -0.40 6.34 19.83
CA LEU A 77 -1.55 6.20 18.95
C LEU A 77 -2.09 4.76 18.91
N ARG A 78 -1.34 3.72 19.31
CA ARG A 78 -1.76 2.31 19.18
C ARG A 78 -3.22 2.03 19.58
N PRO A 79 -3.72 2.41 20.78
CA PRO A 79 -5.08 2.11 21.20
C PRO A 79 -6.16 2.98 20.55
N MET A 80 -5.79 4.08 19.86
CA MET A 80 -6.75 5.03 19.30
C MET A 80 -7.44 4.49 18.04
N LYS A 81 -8.71 4.84 17.87
CA LYS A 81 -9.45 4.58 16.62
C LYS A 81 -9.06 5.57 15.52
N PHE A 82 -9.45 5.28 14.28
CA PHE A 82 -9.16 6.14 13.14
C PHE A 82 -9.75 7.55 13.30
N THR A 83 -11.05 7.65 13.57
CA THR A 83 -11.73 8.94 13.76
C THR A 83 -11.19 9.74 14.94
N GLU A 84 -10.79 9.08 16.02
CA GLU A 84 -10.12 9.72 17.15
C GLU A 84 -8.75 10.29 16.74
N ALA A 85 -7.97 9.55 15.95
CA ALA A 85 -6.68 10.03 15.45
C ALA A 85 -6.83 11.24 14.51
N LEU A 86 -7.89 11.28 13.71
CA LEU A 86 -8.20 12.43 12.85
C LEU A 86 -8.57 13.71 13.63
N THR A 87 -8.98 13.60 14.90
CA THR A 87 -9.18 14.80 15.73
C THR A 87 -7.86 15.48 16.10
N LEU A 88 -6.75 14.75 16.00
CA LEU A 88 -5.40 15.22 16.33
C LEU A 88 -4.55 15.54 15.09
N ALA A 89 -4.80 14.83 13.98
CA ALA A 89 -4.12 15.03 12.71
C ALA A 89 -5.16 15.37 11.63
N SER A 90 -5.18 16.64 11.22
CA SER A 90 -6.02 17.09 10.10
C SER A 90 -5.60 16.45 8.78
N GLU A 91 -6.47 16.54 7.78
CA GLU A 91 -6.16 16.09 6.40
C GLU A 91 -4.86 16.74 5.89
N ASP A 92 -4.72 18.05 6.06
CA ASP A 92 -3.51 18.80 5.67
C ASP A 92 -2.25 18.31 6.41
N ALA A 93 -2.36 17.99 7.69
CA ALA A 93 -1.22 17.47 8.46
C ALA A 93 -0.79 16.08 7.96
N LEU A 94 -1.74 15.22 7.57
CA LEU A 94 -1.43 13.92 6.97
C LEU A 94 -0.78 14.09 5.59
N ILE A 95 -1.28 15.01 4.77
CA ILE A 95 -0.69 15.34 3.47
C ILE A 95 0.75 15.83 3.64
N GLN A 96 0.99 16.76 4.55
CA GLN A 96 2.34 17.27 4.86
C GLN A 96 3.26 16.15 5.34
N ALA A 97 2.80 15.29 6.25
CA ALA A 97 3.60 14.19 6.77
C ALA A 97 3.91 13.11 5.71
N LEU A 98 3.00 12.84 4.77
CA LEU A 98 3.25 11.96 3.62
C LEU A 98 4.26 12.57 2.64
N ARG A 99 4.21 13.88 2.41
CA ARG A 99 5.12 14.60 1.50
C ARG A 99 6.48 14.92 2.13
N SER A 100 6.62 14.71 3.44
CA SER A 100 7.88 14.95 4.15
C SER A 100 9.00 14.05 3.61
N PRO A 101 10.24 14.56 3.48
CA PRO A 101 11.40 13.73 3.14
C PRO A 101 11.82 12.82 4.31
N ALA A 102 11.30 13.04 5.53
CA ALA A 102 11.63 12.22 6.69
C ALA A 102 10.81 10.92 6.69
N PRO A 103 11.44 9.73 6.62
CA PRO A 103 10.71 8.46 6.58
C PRO A 103 9.85 8.25 7.84
N SER A 104 10.30 8.72 9.01
CA SER A 104 9.56 8.64 10.26
C SER A 104 8.24 9.44 10.23
N ALA A 105 8.20 10.57 9.52
CA ALA A 105 6.97 11.32 9.30
C ALA A 105 6.00 10.58 8.37
N ASN A 106 6.51 9.97 7.28
CA ASN A 106 5.69 9.15 6.38
C ASN A 106 5.08 7.95 7.12
N LEU A 107 5.89 7.24 7.92
CA LEU A 107 5.47 6.09 8.71
C LEU A 107 4.44 6.46 9.78
N LEU A 108 4.55 7.65 10.38
CA LEU A 108 3.54 8.17 11.30
C LEU A 108 2.21 8.41 10.57
N ALA A 109 2.23 9.08 9.41
CA ALA A 109 1.03 9.29 8.61
C ALA A 109 0.38 7.96 8.20
N MET A 110 1.18 7.00 7.73
CA MET A 110 0.71 5.64 7.39
C MET A 110 0.21 4.87 8.63
N THR A 111 0.74 5.14 9.81
CA THR A 111 0.22 4.55 11.06
C THR A 111 -1.18 5.06 11.37
N ILE A 112 -1.44 6.36 11.16
CA ILE A 112 -2.76 6.96 11.33
C ILE A 112 -3.74 6.43 10.26
N ILE A 113 -3.36 6.52 8.99
CA ILE A 113 -4.17 6.05 7.86
C ILE A 113 -4.48 4.56 7.98
N GLY A 114 -3.47 3.76 8.37
CA GLY A 114 -3.61 2.32 8.56
C GLY A 114 -4.58 1.92 9.68
N LYS A 115 -5.04 2.85 10.53
CA LYS A 115 -6.13 2.57 11.47
C LYS A 115 -7.46 2.35 10.76
N ALA A 116 -7.63 2.91 9.55
CA ALA A 116 -8.85 2.73 8.78
C ALA A 116 -9.09 1.28 8.35
N THR A 117 -8.05 0.43 8.30
CA THR A 117 -8.18 -1.01 8.03
C THR A 117 -8.95 -1.77 9.11
N ARG A 118 -9.23 -1.14 10.26
CA ARG A 118 -9.98 -1.78 11.36
C ARG A 118 -11.48 -1.84 11.11
N SER A 119 -12.02 -1.03 10.19
CA SER A 119 -13.43 -1.11 9.84
C SER A 119 -13.71 -0.60 8.42
N PRO A 120 -14.70 -1.19 7.72
CA PRO A 120 -15.17 -0.65 6.44
C PRO A 120 -15.66 0.80 6.52
N GLY A 121 -16.27 1.18 7.65
CA GLY A 121 -16.74 2.55 7.87
C GLY A 121 -15.61 3.57 7.91
N ASP A 122 -14.50 3.25 8.59
CA ASP A 122 -13.33 4.10 8.63
C ASP A 122 -12.64 4.18 7.26
N THR A 123 -12.60 3.08 6.51
CA THR A 123 -12.06 3.09 5.14
C THR A 123 -12.93 3.92 4.19
N ALA A 124 -14.26 3.89 4.36
CA ALA A 124 -15.17 4.77 3.65
C ALA A 124 -14.90 6.25 3.98
N ILE A 125 -14.63 6.61 5.25
CA ILE A 125 -14.23 7.97 5.64
C ILE A 125 -12.89 8.36 4.99
N LEU A 126 -11.92 7.45 4.92
CA LEU A 126 -10.65 7.74 4.24
C LEU A 126 -10.86 7.99 2.72
N SER A 127 -11.79 7.28 2.08
CA SER A 127 -12.04 7.40 0.63
C SER A 127 -12.50 8.79 0.16
N ILE A 128 -13.06 9.61 1.06
CA ILE A 128 -13.48 10.99 0.75
C ILE A 128 -12.33 11.99 0.84
N MET A 129 -11.21 11.64 1.48
CA MET A 129 -10.02 12.47 1.65
C MET A 129 -9.10 12.37 0.42
N LYS A 130 -9.53 12.95 -0.71
CA LYS A 130 -8.84 12.81 -2.01
C LYS A 130 -7.35 13.19 -1.92
N GLY A 131 -7.03 14.29 -1.23
CA GLY A 131 -5.64 14.78 -1.14
C GLY A 131 -4.72 13.84 -0.35
N VAL A 132 -5.27 13.14 0.65
CA VAL A 132 -4.53 12.11 1.40
C VAL A 132 -4.29 10.88 0.54
N ILE A 133 -5.28 10.42 -0.23
CA ILE A 133 -5.11 9.25 -1.12
C ILE A 133 -4.09 9.54 -2.22
N GLU A 134 -4.19 10.72 -2.85
CA GLU A 134 -3.23 11.15 -3.88
C GLU A 134 -1.81 11.20 -3.31
N SER A 135 -1.63 11.85 -2.14
CA SER A 135 -0.33 11.93 -1.48
C SER A 135 0.18 10.57 -1.03
N LEU A 136 -0.71 9.66 -0.62
CA LEU A 136 -0.35 8.29 -0.25
C LEU A 136 0.16 7.50 -1.46
N ILE A 137 -0.52 7.58 -2.61
CA ILE A 137 -0.09 6.89 -3.84
C ILE A 137 1.23 7.46 -4.33
N HIS A 138 1.37 8.79 -4.33
CA HIS A 138 2.63 9.43 -4.68
C HIS A 138 3.76 8.97 -3.76
N THR A 139 3.56 8.99 -2.44
CA THR A 139 4.57 8.57 -1.46
C THR A 139 4.91 7.09 -1.61
N TRP A 140 3.90 6.23 -1.77
CA TRP A 140 4.06 4.79 -1.95
C TRP A 140 4.96 4.45 -3.13
N LEU A 141 4.69 5.05 -4.30
CA LEU A 141 5.42 4.71 -5.52
C LEU A 141 6.75 5.47 -5.65
N SER A 142 6.85 6.68 -5.09
CA SER A 142 8.01 7.56 -5.30
C SER A 142 9.08 7.50 -4.21
N THR A 143 8.75 7.01 -3.00
CA THR A 143 9.69 7.06 -1.87
C THR A 143 10.95 6.22 -2.13
N PRO A 144 12.17 6.73 -1.85
CA PRO A 144 13.39 5.95 -1.93
C PRO A 144 13.56 4.99 -0.74
N HIS A 145 12.80 5.20 0.34
CA HIS A 145 12.91 4.41 1.57
C HIS A 145 12.14 3.10 1.44
N VAL A 146 12.85 1.98 1.59
CA VAL A 146 12.28 0.62 1.46
C VAL A 146 11.17 0.41 2.49
N GLU A 147 11.41 0.73 3.76
CA GLU A 147 10.44 0.55 4.84
C GLU A 147 9.12 1.30 4.61
N VAL A 148 9.18 2.51 4.07
CA VAL A 148 8.00 3.33 3.76
C VAL A 148 7.22 2.70 2.60
N GLY A 149 7.91 2.27 1.55
CA GLY A 149 7.31 1.60 0.40
C GLY A 149 6.64 0.27 0.76
N GLU A 150 7.29 -0.57 1.55
CA GLU A 150 6.73 -1.86 2.01
C GLU A 150 5.53 -1.63 2.94
N ARG A 151 5.63 -0.70 3.89
CA ARG A 151 4.53 -0.35 4.79
C ARG A 151 3.30 0.14 4.02
N ALA A 152 3.50 0.98 3.00
CA ALA A 152 2.44 1.47 2.14
C ALA A 152 1.82 0.36 1.29
N THR A 153 2.63 -0.53 0.71
CA THR A 153 2.15 -1.67 -0.08
C THR A 153 1.23 -2.56 0.75
N GLN A 154 1.66 -2.94 1.95
CA GLN A 154 0.84 -3.75 2.87
C GLN A 154 -0.44 -3.00 3.26
N MET A 155 -0.32 -1.73 3.65
CA MET A 155 -1.45 -0.92 4.10
C MET A 155 -2.50 -0.74 3.00
N LEU A 156 -2.09 -0.44 1.77
CA LEU A 156 -3.01 -0.27 0.63
C LEU A 156 -3.74 -1.57 0.32
N GLY A 157 -3.05 -2.71 0.36
CA GLY A 157 -3.69 -4.02 0.24
C GLY A 157 -4.72 -4.27 1.34
N ASP A 158 -4.37 -3.97 2.61
CA ASP A 158 -5.28 -4.14 3.74
C ASP A 158 -6.51 -3.23 3.64
N LEU A 159 -6.32 -1.98 3.21
CA LEU A 159 -7.41 -1.02 3.03
C LEU A 159 -8.37 -1.47 1.92
N LEU A 160 -7.84 -1.91 0.78
CA LEU A 160 -8.64 -2.38 -0.35
C LEU A 160 -9.34 -3.71 -0.05
N GLU A 161 -8.72 -4.60 0.72
CA GLU A 161 -9.39 -5.82 1.20
C GLU A 161 -10.58 -5.49 2.11
N VAL A 162 -10.39 -4.57 3.06
CA VAL A 162 -11.45 -4.15 4.00
C VAL A 162 -12.59 -3.42 3.29
N ASP A 163 -12.29 -2.61 2.28
CA ASP A 163 -13.29 -1.87 1.49
C ASP A 163 -13.95 -2.71 0.39
N CYS A 164 -13.45 -3.90 0.05
CA CYS A 164 -14.04 -4.70 -1.01
C CYS A 164 -15.52 -5.04 -0.70
N ASP A 165 -16.43 -4.59 -1.57
CA ASP A 165 -17.88 -4.83 -1.49
C ASP A 165 -18.25 -6.21 -2.03
N ARG A 166 -17.44 -6.71 -2.97
CA ARG A 166 -17.50 -8.03 -3.57
C ARG A 166 -16.59 -8.98 -2.80
N ARG A 167 -16.92 -9.28 -1.54
CA ARG A 167 -16.43 -10.54 -0.98
C ARG A 167 -17.08 -11.64 -1.79
N ILE A 168 -16.39 -12.10 -2.85
CA ILE A 168 -16.77 -13.32 -3.55
C ILE A 168 -17.04 -14.33 -2.43
N SER A 169 -18.21 -14.94 -2.48
CA SER A 169 -18.67 -15.96 -1.54
C SER A 169 -17.87 -17.25 -1.71
N ALA A 170 -16.55 -17.13 -1.77
CA ALA A 170 -15.61 -18.17 -1.47
C ALA A 170 -15.82 -18.51 0.00
N GLY A 171 -16.62 -19.55 0.26
CA GLY A 171 -16.62 -20.29 1.52
C GLY A 171 -15.27 -20.99 1.71
N ILE A 172 -14.19 -20.23 1.65
CA ILE A 172 -12.83 -20.71 1.80
C ILE A 172 -12.38 -20.20 3.16
N ASP A 173 -12.41 -21.12 4.13
CA ASP A 173 -11.40 -21.19 5.18
C ASP A 173 -10.04 -21.24 4.48
N THR A 174 -9.53 -20.07 4.05
CA THR A 174 -8.23 -20.01 3.36
C THR A 174 -7.19 -20.15 4.45
N LYS A 175 -6.88 -21.42 4.75
CA LYS A 175 -5.65 -21.83 5.43
C LYS A 175 -4.47 -21.51 4.51
N MET A 176 -4.21 -20.23 4.30
CA MET A 176 -2.97 -19.76 3.68
C MET A 176 -2.23 -18.93 4.73
N SER A 177 -0.99 -19.34 4.98
CA SER A 177 -0.09 -18.75 5.95
C SER A 177 -0.09 -17.22 5.89
N GLY A 178 -0.80 -16.58 6.83
CA GLY A 178 -0.65 -15.16 7.13
C GLY A 178 -1.79 -14.22 6.69
N LEU A 179 -2.69 -14.62 5.79
CA LEU A 179 -3.90 -13.83 5.50
C LEU A 179 -5.02 -14.27 6.43
N GLN A 180 -5.09 -13.68 7.62
CA GLN A 180 -6.30 -13.75 8.44
C GLN A 180 -7.39 -12.96 7.73
N ILE A 181 -8.14 -13.63 6.84
CA ILE A 181 -9.40 -13.08 6.36
C ILE A 181 -10.22 -12.77 7.60
N ALA A 182 -10.60 -11.50 7.75
CA ALA A 182 -11.42 -11.02 8.85
C ALA A 182 -12.85 -11.59 8.72
N GLY A 183 -12.98 -12.89 8.99
CA GLY A 183 -14.24 -13.62 9.13
C GLY A 183 -14.98 -13.05 10.34
N GLY A 184 -15.83 -12.07 10.09
CA GLY A 184 -16.59 -11.36 11.12
C GLY A 184 -16.83 -9.88 10.85
N MET A 185 -16.13 -9.27 9.88
CA MET A 185 -16.43 -7.89 9.47
C MET A 185 -17.50 -7.86 8.38
N ALA A 186 -18.40 -6.87 8.46
CA ALA A 186 -19.33 -6.57 7.37
C ALA A 186 -18.57 -6.33 6.05
N PRO A 187 -19.19 -6.61 4.88
CA PRO A 187 -18.57 -6.29 3.60
C PRO A 187 -18.29 -4.80 3.48
N GLY A 188 -17.28 -4.47 2.65
CA GLY A 188 -16.92 -3.10 2.35
C GLY A 188 -17.92 -2.39 1.43
N GLN A 189 -17.62 -1.15 1.07
CA GLN A 189 -18.51 -0.33 0.24
C GLN A 189 -17.94 -0.07 -1.18
N GLY A 190 -16.72 -0.52 -1.46
CA GLY A 190 -16.00 -0.28 -2.71
C GLY A 190 -15.71 1.21 -2.96
N LEU A 191 -15.77 2.06 -1.93
CA LEU A 191 -15.58 3.50 -2.09
C LEU A 191 -14.11 3.86 -2.33
N LEU A 192 -13.19 3.21 -1.61
CA LEU A 192 -11.76 3.38 -1.82
C LEU A 192 -11.31 2.75 -3.15
N TRP A 193 -11.88 1.59 -3.52
CA TRP A 193 -11.69 1.02 -4.86
C TRP A 193 -12.05 2.04 -5.95
N ARG A 194 -13.26 2.61 -5.89
CA ARG A 194 -13.66 3.66 -6.84
C ARG A 194 -12.76 4.89 -6.80
N ARG A 195 -12.29 5.30 -5.61
CA ARG A 195 -11.36 6.42 -5.47
C ARG A 195 -10.03 6.17 -6.17
N ILE A 196 -9.52 4.94 -6.16
CA ILE A 196 -8.21 4.63 -6.77
C ILE A 196 -8.34 4.34 -8.26
N PHE A 197 -9.36 3.58 -8.67
CA PHE A 197 -9.48 3.06 -10.03
C PHE A 197 -10.44 3.85 -10.93
N HIS A 198 -11.41 4.59 -10.35
CA HIS A 198 -12.39 5.39 -11.11
C HIS A 198 -12.26 6.91 -10.87
N ASP A 199 -11.23 7.35 -10.14
CA ASP A 199 -10.85 8.76 -10.13
C ASP A 199 -9.77 8.95 -11.19
N ARG A 200 -10.07 9.79 -12.19
CA ARG A 200 -9.23 10.01 -13.36
C ARG A 200 -7.82 10.46 -12.99
N GLU A 201 -7.69 11.34 -12.01
CA GLU A 201 -6.40 11.91 -11.61
C GLU A 201 -5.56 10.88 -10.87
N ILE A 202 -6.19 10.11 -9.97
CA ILE A 202 -5.49 9.08 -9.18
C ILE A 202 -5.09 7.88 -10.05
N TYR A 203 -5.97 7.44 -10.93
CA TYR A 203 -5.66 6.36 -11.87
C TYR A 203 -4.54 6.77 -12.83
N GLY A 204 -4.63 7.98 -13.39
CA GLY A 204 -3.55 8.55 -14.21
C GLY A 204 -2.23 8.66 -13.44
N LEU A 205 -2.27 9.02 -12.16
CA LEU A 205 -1.09 9.08 -11.30
C LEU A 205 -0.40 7.72 -11.17
N LEU A 206 -1.14 6.63 -10.95
CA LEU A 206 -0.58 5.27 -10.87
C LEU A 206 0.20 4.90 -12.14
N LEU A 207 -0.41 5.08 -13.32
CA LEU A 207 0.23 4.80 -14.60
C LEU A 207 1.44 5.71 -14.82
N SER A 208 1.29 7.00 -14.49
CA SER A 208 2.36 7.99 -14.63
C SER A 208 3.58 7.66 -13.79
N LEU A 209 3.42 7.17 -12.55
CA LEU A 209 4.53 6.88 -11.65
C LEU A 209 5.22 5.57 -12.03
N CYS A 210 4.52 4.62 -12.65
CA CYS A 210 5.07 3.34 -13.04
C CYS A 210 5.54 3.25 -14.50
N SER A 211 5.16 4.18 -15.39
CA SER A 211 5.55 4.13 -16.80
C SER A 211 6.91 4.78 -17.07
N PHE A 212 7.70 4.19 -17.97
CA PHE A 212 8.93 4.81 -18.49
C PHE A 212 8.65 5.94 -19.50
N HIS A 213 7.44 6.05 -20.06
CA HIS A 213 7.06 7.14 -20.97
C HIS A 213 7.11 8.52 -20.31
N THR A 214 7.03 8.57 -18.98
CA THR A 214 7.07 9.79 -18.17
C THR A 214 8.38 9.94 -17.39
N SER A 215 9.43 9.20 -17.78
CA SER A 215 10.77 9.33 -17.19
C SER A 215 11.46 10.63 -17.65
N GLY A 216 12.15 11.31 -16.74
CA GLY A 216 12.89 12.55 -17.04
C GLY A 216 13.28 13.35 -15.79
N ASP A 217 13.90 14.52 -16.01
CA ASP A 217 14.39 15.43 -14.96
C ASP A 217 13.36 16.50 -14.55
N GLY A 218 12.10 16.34 -14.96
CA GLY A 218 11.02 17.28 -14.63
C GLY A 218 10.66 17.26 -13.15
N GLU A 219 10.12 18.37 -12.64
CA GLU A 219 9.54 18.43 -11.30
C GLU A 219 8.44 17.36 -11.18
N HIS A 220 8.53 16.49 -10.17
CA HIS A 220 7.68 15.30 -9.95
C HIS A 220 7.89 14.09 -10.88
N GLN A 221 8.92 14.08 -11.73
CA GLN A 221 9.29 12.88 -12.49
C GLN A 221 10.24 11.99 -11.70
N LEU A 222 10.02 10.67 -11.80
CA LEU A 222 10.89 9.67 -11.20
C LEU A 222 12.01 9.29 -12.17
N ASP A 223 13.24 9.18 -11.64
CA ASP A 223 14.36 8.63 -12.39
C ASP A 223 14.13 7.15 -12.73
N LYS A 224 14.95 6.58 -13.63
CA LYS A 224 14.81 5.17 -14.05
C LYS A 224 14.82 4.19 -12.87
N ARG A 225 15.66 4.43 -11.86
CA ARG A 225 15.77 3.53 -10.69
C ARG A 225 14.51 3.61 -9.83
N GLN A 226 13.99 4.80 -9.61
CA GLN A 226 12.75 5.03 -8.87
C GLN A 226 11.56 4.44 -9.61
N LYS A 227 11.53 4.49 -10.96
CA LYS A 227 10.53 3.78 -11.77
C LYS A 227 10.56 2.27 -11.51
N SER A 228 11.73 1.63 -11.59
CA SER A 228 11.84 0.18 -11.30
C SER A 228 11.36 -0.16 -9.89
N LEU A 229 11.64 0.69 -8.89
CA LEU A 229 11.10 0.52 -7.53
C LEU A 229 9.57 0.66 -7.47
N ALA A 230 9.01 1.68 -8.13
CA ALA A 230 7.56 1.89 -8.22
C ALA A 230 6.85 0.69 -8.87
N GLN A 231 7.40 0.22 -9.99
CA GLN A 231 6.91 -0.95 -10.72
C GLN A 231 6.94 -2.21 -9.85
N GLY A 232 8.05 -2.46 -9.14
CA GLY A 232 8.15 -3.60 -8.23
C GLY A 232 7.10 -3.56 -7.12
N ARG A 233 6.83 -2.37 -6.55
CA ARG A 233 5.78 -2.20 -5.53
C ARG A 233 4.38 -2.44 -6.09
N LEU A 234 4.08 -1.93 -7.28
CA LEU A 234 2.80 -2.16 -7.93
C LEU A 234 2.59 -3.64 -8.25
N LEU A 235 3.59 -4.31 -8.84
CA LEU A 235 3.50 -5.73 -9.18
C LEU A 235 3.27 -6.62 -7.95
N ARG A 236 3.87 -6.30 -6.80
CA ARG A 236 3.64 -7.04 -5.53
C ARG A 236 2.22 -6.91 -5.00
N LEU A 237 1.52 -5.82 -5.33
CA LEU A 237 0.15 -5.60 -4.86
C LEU A 237 -0.88 -6.30 -5.76
N LEU A 238 -0.61 -6.41 -7.06
CA LEU A 238 -1.60 -6.83 -8.07
C LEU A 238 -2.16 -8.26 -7.90
N PRO A 239 -1.38 -9.31 -7.57
CA PRO A 239 -1.94 -10.64 -7.34
C PRO A 239 -3.03 -10.63 -6.25
N ARG A 240 -2.76 -9.96 -5.13
CA ARG A 240 -3.72 -9.79 -4.03
C ARG A 240 -4.98 -9.06 -4.49
N LEU A 241 -4.84 -7.96 -5.22
CA LEU A 241 -5.99 -7.18 -5.70
C LEU A 241 -6.83 -7.92 -6.74
N SER A 242 -6.18 -8.72 -7.60
CA SER A 242 -6.85 -9.53 -8.63
C SER A 242 -7.77 -10.59 -8.02
N CYS A 243 -7.40 -11.11 -6.86
CA CYS A 243 -8.23 -11.99 -6.04
C CYS A 243 -9.49 -11.31 -5.49
N LEU A 244 -9.37 -10.03 -5.12
CA LEU A 244 -10.42 -9.27 -4.44
C LEU A 244 -11.46 -8.74 -5.43
N ASP A 245 -11.01 -8.08 -6.49
CA ASP A 245 -11.87 -7.57 -7.55
C ASP A 245 -11.12 -7.56 -8.89
N PHE A 246 -11.08 -8.72 -9.52
CA PHE A 246 -10.43 -8.92 -10.82
C PHE A 246 -10.90 -7.91 -11.85
N TYR A 247 -12.21 -7.62 -11.90
CA TYR A 247 -12.78 -6.74 -12.92
C TYR A 247 -12.20 -5.33 -12.82
N THR A 248 -12.15 -4.76 -11.61
CA THR A 248 -11.68 -3.39 -11.40
C THR A 248 -10.18 -3.22 -11.70
N VAL A 249 -9.36 -4.24 -11.51
CA VAL A 249 -7.93 -4.17 -11.87
C VAL A 249 -7.68 -4.42 -13.37
N SER A 250 -8.56 -5.17 -14.03
CA SER A 250 -8.43 -5.60 -15.44
C SER A 250 -9.17 -4.72 -16.45
N HIS A 251 -9.88 -3.68 -16.00
CA HIS A 251 -10.63 -2.78 -16.87
C HIS A 251 -10.40 -1.33 -16.44
N SER A 252 -10.51 -0.42 -17.40
CA SER A 252 -10.39 1.03 -17.18
C SER A 252 -11.66 1.72 -17.67
N GLN A 253 -12.03 2.82 -17.01
CA GLN A 253 -13.07 3.73 -17.53
C GLN A 253 -12.45 4.89 -18.32
N PHE A 254 -11.13 4.88 -18.49
CA PHE A 254 -10.35 5.98 -19.05
C PHE A 254 -9.48 5.51 -20.23
N PRO A 255 -10.08 5.03 -21.33
CA PRO A 255 -9.34 4.53 -22.49
C PRO A 255 -8.40 5.59 -23.09
N ASP A 256 -8.71 6.87 -22.90
CA ASP A 256 -7.87 7.98 -23.33
C ASP A 256 -6.62 8.21 -22.46
N ILE A 257 -6.65 7.77 -21.19
CA ILE A 257 -5.46 7.70 -20.33
C ILE A 257 -4.67 6.46 -20.67
N ASP A 258 -5.33 5.31 -20.77
CA ASP A 258 -4.72 4.02 -21.13
C ASP A 258 -3.85 4.17 -22.40
N ARG A 259 -4.39 4.80 -23.46
CA ARG A 259 -3.67 5.08 -24.71
C ARG A 259 -2.41 5.94 -24.55
N GLN A 260 -2.35 6.83 -23.55
CA GLN A 260 -1.15 7.64 -23.29
C GLN A 260 0.01 6.80 -22.75
N TYR A 261 -0.29 5.63 -22.18
CA TYR A 261 0.66 4.73 -21.56
C TYR A 261 0.77 3.40 -22.32
N GLY A 262 0.61 3.43 -23.65
CA GLY A 262 0.88 2.28 -24.51
C GLY A 262 -0.19 1.19 -24.53
N ILE A 263 -1.29 1.36 -23.80
CA ILE A 263 -2.35 0.37 -23.69
C ILE A 263 -3.30 0.47 -24.91
N PRO A 264 -3.46 -0.61 -25.71
CA PRO A 264 -4.35 -0.60 -26.88
C PRO A 264 -5.84 -0.52 -26.53
N ASP A 265 -6.65 0.03 -27.45
CA ASP A 265 -8.12 0.01 -27.30
C ASP A 265 -8.64 -1.44 -27.23
N GLY A 266 -9.42 -1.76 -26.20
CA GLY A 266 -9.97 -3.10 -25.96
C GLY A 266 -9.10 -4.01 -25.08
N GLU A 267 -7.88 -3.59 -24.72
CA GLU A 267 -6.98 -4.27 -23.79
C GLU A 267 -6.76 -3.38 -22.56
N GLU A 268 -7.81 -3.17 -21.77
CA GLU A 268 -7.85 -2.05 -20.81
C GLU A 268 -7.30 -2.43 -19.42
N GLY A 269 -6.98 -1.41 -18.62
CA GLY A 269 -6.82 -1.56 -17.18
C GLY A 269 -5.38 -1.71 -16.67
N LEU A 270 -5.25 -1.60 -15.34
CA LEU A 270 -3.96 -1.58 -14.65
C LEU A 270 -3.22 -2.93 -14.75
N LEU A 271 -3.96 -4.03 -14.77
CA LEU A 271 -3.39 -5.37 -14.87
C LEU A 271 -2.70 -5.59 -16.22
N TYR A 272 -3.35 -5.21 -17.33
CA TYR A 272 -2.74 -5.30 -18.66
C TYR A 272 -1.47 -4.46 -18.73
N PHE A 273 -1.57 -3.18 -18.34
CA PHE A 273 -0.42 -2.28 -18.27
C PHE A 273 0.76 -2.90 -17.54
N ALA A 274 0.54 -3.38 -16.32
CA ALA A 274 1.59 -3.92 -15.47
C ALA A 274 2.26 -5.18 -16.07
N MET A 275 1.49 -6.03 -16.74
CA MET A 275 1.97 -7.31 -17.25
C MET A 275 2.59 -7.24 -18.64
N VAL A 276 2.16 -6.27 -19.46
CA VAL A 276 2.54 -6.19 -20.87
C VAL A 276 3.54 -5.07 -21.14
N ASP A 277 3.23 -3.84 -20.71
CA ASP A 277 3.88 -2.61 -21.20
C ASP A 277 4.77 -1.91 -20.15
N MET A 278 4.41 -2.01 -18.87
CA MET A 278 5.03 -1.24 -17.79
C MET A 278 6.55 -1.45 -17.66
N VAL A 279 7.04 -2.68 -17.84
CA VAL A 279 8.44 -3.04 -17.62
C VAL A 279 9.21 -3.04 -18.93
N ASN A 280 10.31 -2.29 -18.98
CA ASN A 280 11.28 -2.38 -20.09
C ASN A 280 12.12 -3.67 -19.94
N LYS A 281 11.67 -4.74 -20.58
CA LYS A 281 12.26 -6.09 -20.50
C LYS A 281 13.67 -6.16 -21.10
N GLU A 282 14.03 -5.23 -21.99
CA GLU A 282 15.34 -5.22 -22.67
C GLU A 282 16.42 -4.50 -21.84
N GLU A 283 16.07 -3.37 -21.23
CA GLU A 283 17.02 -2.57 -20.44
C GLU A 283 17.10 -2.99 -18.96
N ASP A 284 16.02 -3.52 -18.39
CA ASP A 284 15.94 -3.90 -16.98
C ASP A 284 15.65 -5.40 -16.81
N MET A 285 16.69 -6.20 -17.01
CA MET A 285 16.62 -7.67 -16.87
C MET A 285 16.19 -8.13 -15.47
N LEU A 286 16.51 -7.37 -14.41
CA LEU A 286 16.11 -7.73 -13.06
C LEU A 286 14.60 -7.53 -12.88
N MET A 287 14.06 -6.42 -13.37
CA MET A 287 12.61 -6.22 -13.39
C MET A 287 11.89 -7.19 -14.32
N HIS A 288 12.52 -7.62 -15.42
CA HIS A 288 11.98 -8.68 -16.27
C HIS A 288 11.80 -9.99 -15.53
N ILE A 289 12.81 -10.45 -14.78
CA ILE A 289 12.70 -11.66 -13.95
C ILE A 289 11.62 -11.47 -12.88
N THR A 290 11.60 -10.30 -12.23
CA THR A 290 10.60 -9.96 -11.21
C THR A 290 9.17 -10.01 -11.78
N LEU A 291 8.97 -9.54 -13.02
CA LEU A 291 7.69 -9.62 -13.72
C LEU A 291 7.27 -11.06 -13.96
N ILE A 292 8.19 -11.94 -14.39
CA ILE A 292 7.89 -13.36 -14.60
C ILE A 292 7.44 -14.01 -13.30
N ASP A 293 8.15 -13.79 -12.20
CA ASP A 293 7.81 -14.36 -10.89
C ASP A 293 6.42 -13.88 -10.42
N LEU A 294 6.12 -12.59 -10.59
CA LEU A 294 4.84 -12.00 -10.17
C LEU A 294 3.68 -12.38 -11.11
N PHE A 295 3.96 -12.65 -12.39
CA PHE A 295 2.98 -13.21 -13.31
C PHE A 295 2.61 -14.65 -12.93
N VAL A 296 3.60 -15.46 -12.53
CA VAL A 296 3.36 -16.81 -12.00
C VAL A 296 2.59 -16.74 -10.68
N GLU A 297 2.94 -15.82 -9.78
CA GLU A 297 2.19 -15.61 -8.53
C GLU A 297 0.73 -15.25 -8.80
N LEU A 298 0.46 -14.35 -9.75
CA LEU A 298 -0.90 -14.03 -10.19
C LEU A 298 -1.64 -15.30 -10.62
N LEU A 299 -1.06 -16.14 -11.49
CA LEU A 299 -1.71 -17.36 -11.96
C LEU A 299 -1.95 -18.37 -10.84
N VAL A 300 -0.99 -18.53 -9.92
CA VAL A 300 -1.13 -19.36 -8.71
C VAL A 300 -2.35 -18.91 -7.92
N VAL A 301 -2.42 -17.62 -7.63
CA VAL A 301 -3.51 -17.02 -6.87
C VAL A 301 -4.85 -17.23 -7.59
N MET A 302 -4.91 -16.90 -8.88
CA MET A 302 -6.12 -17.07 -9.70
C MET A 302 -6.58 -18.52 -9.82
N SER A 303 -5.67 -19.50 -9.82
CA SER A 303 -6.00 -20.93 -9.90
C SER A 303 -6.80 -21.45 -8.69
N THR A 304 -6.73 -20.73 -7.57
CA THR A 304 -7.47 -21.06 -6.35
C THR A 304 -8.76 -20.27 -6.17
N THR A 305 -9.11 -19.42 -7.14
CA THR A 305 -10.31 -18.59 -7.11
C THR A 305 -11.40 -19.11 -8.05
N GLU A 306 -12.66 -18.81 -7.74
CA GLU A 306 -13.77 -19.11 -8.64
C GLU A 306 -13.78 -18.13 -9.81
N LEU A 307 -13.38 -18.60 -10.99
CA LEU A 307 -13.26 -17.78 -12.20
C LEU A 307 -14.54 -17.77 -13.02
N THR A 308 -15.02 -16.57 -13.34
CA THR A 308 -16.08 -16.40 -14.34
C THR A 308 -15.56 -16.69 -15.74
N GLN A 309 -16.45 -16.99 -16.69
CA GLN A 309 -16.08 -17.15 -18.10
C GLN A 309 -15.41 -15.89 -18.68
N THR A 310 -15.86 -14.70 -18.27
CA THR A 310 -15.24 -13.43 -18.66
C THR A 310 -13.81 -13.32 -18.13
N THR A 311 -13.59 -13.68 -16.86
CA THR A 311 -12.26 -13.69 -16.23
C THR A 311 -11.33 -14.69 -16.92
N MET A 312 -11.80 -15.91 -17.18
CA MET A 312 -11.04 -16.93 -17.90
C MET A 312 -10.60 -16.45 -19.29
N LYS A 313 -11.52 -15.84 -20.04
CA LYS A 313 -11.22 -15.30 -21.37
C LYS A 313 -10.16 -14.18 -21.30
N TYR A 314 -10.28 -13.27 -20.34
CA TYR A 314 -9.29 -12.21 -20.15
C TYR A 314 -7.92 -12.79 -19.82
N LEU A 315 -7.84 -13.73 -18.86
CA LEU A 315 -6.59 -14.38 -18.49
C LEU A 315 -5.97 -15.13 -19.68
N ALA A 316 -6.78 -15.82 -20.48
CA ALA A 316 -6.28 -16.54 -21.66
C ALA A 316 -5.67 -15.57 -22.68
N ASN A 317 -6.35 -14.45 -22.96
CA ASN A 317 -5.84 -13.40 -23.83
C ASN A 317 -4.53 -12.79 -23.27
N LEU A 318 -4.49 -12.51 -21.97
CA LEU A 318 -3.31 -11.94 -21.31
C LEU A 318 -2.12 -12.91 -21.38
N VAL A 319 -2.32 -14.19 -21.05
CA VAL A 319 -1.28 -15.23 -21.14
C VAL A 319 -0.78 -15.38 -22.57
N ASN A 320 -1.69 -15.43 -23.56
CA ASN A 320 -1.30 -15.53 -24.97
C ASN A 320 -0.50 -14.31 -25.43
N THR A 321 -0.89 -13.11 -25.01
CA THR A 321 -0.18 -11.86 -25.34
C THR A 321 1.22 -11.85 -24.74
N VAL A 322 1.33 -12.10 -23.44
CA VAL A 322 2.61 -12.04 -22.73
C VAL A 322 3.54 -13.17 -23.19
N ALA A 323 3.06 -14.42 -23.27
CA ALA A 323 3.87 -15.56 -23.67
C ALA A 323 4.23 -15.53 -25.17
N GLY A 324 3.40 -14.92 -26.02
CA GLY A 324 3.70 -14.69 -27.43
C GLY A 324 4.83 -13.67 -27.65
N ALA A 325 4.92 -12.66 -26.78
CA ALA A 325 5.97 -11.64 -26.83
C ALA A 325 7.25 -12.05 -26.08
N ASP A 326 7.14 -12.91 -25.07
CA ASP A 326 8.21 -13.22 -24.11
C ASP A 326 8.53 -14.72 -24.06
N LYS A 327 9.62 -15.09 -24.74
CA LYS A 327 10.11 -16.48 -24.79
C LYS A 327 10.56 -17.01 -23.44
N THR A 328 11.04 -16.15 -22.53
CA THR A 328 11.52 -16.57 -21.21
C THR A 328 10.34 -16.91 -20.32
N LEU A 329 9.32 -16.06 -20.32
CA LEU A 329 8.07 -16.31 -19.62
C LEU A 329 7.37 -17.57 -20.16
N TYR A 330 7.26 -17.73 -21.49
CA TYR A 330 6.68 -18.92 -22.09
C TYR A 330 7.34 -20.21 -21.59
N LYS A 331 8.69 -20.26 -21.58
CA LYS A 331 9.44 -21.41 -21.08
C LYS A 331 9.23 -21.65 -19.59
N SER A 332 9.07 -20.59 -18.80
CA SER A 332 8.75 -20.70 -17.38
C SER A 332 7.40 -21.39 -17.18
N LEU A 333 6.36 -20.93 -17.89
CA LEU A 333 5.02 -21.54 -17.84
C LEU A 333 5.02 -22.99 -18.33
N GLU A 334 5.73 -23.28 -19.42
CA GLU A 334 5.87 -24.65 -19.93
C GLU A 334 6.57 -25.57 -18.92
N SER A 335 7.60 -25.08 -18.25
CA SER A 335 8.31 -25.83 -17.20
C SER A 335 7.39 -26.13 -16.01
N ILE A 336 6.56 -25.17 -15.60
CA ILE A 336 5.58 -25.35 -14.52
C ILE A 336 4.54 -26.40 -14.92
N ALA A 337 3.96 -26.29 -16.12
CA ALA A 337 2.94 -27.23 -16.59
C ALA A 337 3.43 -28.69 -16.69
N ARG A 338 4.74 -28.89 -16.86
CA ARG A 338 5.37 -30.22 -16.96
C ARG A 338 5.93 -30.74 -15.64
N ASN A 339 6.04 -29.89 -14.61
CA ASN A 339 6.63 -30.26 -13.34
C ASN A 339 5.61 -31.01 -12.47
N PRO A 340 5.85 -32.28 -12.10
CA PRO A 340 4.93 -33.04 -11.24
C PRO A 340 4.78 -32.48 -9.83
N GLU A 341 5.70 -31.60 -9.39
CA GLU A 341 5.63 -30.93 -8.07
C GLU A 341 4.83 -29.63 -8.11
N SER A 342 4.39 -29.17 -9.29
CA SER A 342 3.59 -27.95 -9.41
C SER A 342 2.17 -28.15 -8.84
N PRO A 343 1.56 -27.10 -8.25
CA PRO A 343 0.20 -27.20 -7.72
C PRO A 343 -0.79 -27.68 -8.78
N PRO A 344 -1.62 -28.69 -8.49
CA PRO A 344 -2.53 -29.27 -9.48
C PRO A 344 -3.55 -28.25 -9.99
N GLU A 345 -4.00 -27.33 -9.14
CA GLU A 345 -4.92 -26.25 -9.51
C GLU A 345 -4.31 -25.32 -10.56
N LEU A 346 -3.01 -25.00 -10.42
CA LEU A 346 -2.28 -24.17 -11.37
C LEU A 346 -2.13 -24.87 -12.72
N VAL A 347 -1.79 -26.16 -12.72
CA VAL A 347 -1.65 -26.94 -13.96
C VAL A 347 -3.00 -27.02 -14.69
N ASP A 348 -4.09 -27.28 -13.97
CA ASP A 348 -5.45 -27.29 -14.54
C ASP A 348 -5.85 -25.93 -15.12
N LEU A 349 -5.54 -24.83 -14.42
CA LEU A 349 -5.75 -23.48 -14.96
C LEU A 349 -4.96 -23.28 -16.26
N LEU A 350 -3.66 -23.61 -16.29
CA LEU A 350 -2.82 -23.43 -17.46
C LEU A 350 -3.34 -24.22 -18.68
N VAL A 351 -3.85 -25.44 -18.47
CA VAL A 351 -4.49 -26.24 -19.53
C VAL A 351 -5.72 -25.52 -20.05
N LYS A 352 -6.63 -25.07 -19.18
CA LYS A 352 -7.86 -24.36 -19.56
C LYS A 352 -7.60 -23.04 -20.27
N LEU A 353 -6.51 -22.34 -19.96
CA LEU A 353 -6.14 -21.09 -20.63
C LEU A 353 -5.54 -21.33 -22.03
N SER A 354 -5.13 -22.56 -22.34
CA SER A 354 -4.55 -22.95 -23.63
C SER A 354 -5.56 -23.56 -24.61
N GLU A 355 -6.76 -23.91 -24.14
CA GLU A 355 -7.92 -24.32 -24.94
C GLU A 355 -8.59 -23.12 -25.61
#